data_AF-A0A9E1KTS7-F1
#
_entry.id   AF-A0A9E1KTS7-F1
#
_cell.length_a   1.000
_cell.length_b   1.000
_cell.length_c   1.000
_cell.angle_alpha   90.00
_cell.angle_beta   90.00
_cell.angle_gamma   90.00
#
_symmetry.space_group_name_H-M   'P 1'
#
loop_
_entity.id
_entity.type
_entity.pdbx_description
1 polymer ?
#
loop_
_entity_poly.entity_id
_entity_poly.type
_entity_poly.pdbx_seq_one_letter_code
_entity_poly.pdbx_strand_id
1 'polypeptide(L)'
;MHQYLENVRNEIENQAGQEAYLASVLFLKMYKSFHYEDEGAFKLNDKKGFEDIQNKAINSLNTNQEFNLKDEILAWQAAILRDISKEFYSWWIDYKDEKFRAPDCFSDGESCMALEACCEKIDENPTDIYTRLLEVELILTRLHTSCNKTLIEIDRFWQFKYKNKKKDAQNMFIQKRISSESKSTIIFESIENLQTLSNDCLSFAKQLAGKDYLLWINPHVMLESLIKSLYGFLNFEYIEDADLSLTNWLDTLFPPKLGDEQPNPMFESGLHHQIVANLSQATQCLVQHTVKRTDAFAKRDIILKGYLVEHLEKIKTLSLKNINENLETDFKKHITQQ
;
A
#
# COMPACT_ATOMS: atom_id res chain seq x y z
N MET A 1 21.12 5.47 14.80
CA MET A 1 19.77 5.47 14.18
C MET A 1 18.66 5.55 15.22
N HIS A 2 18.74 4.86 16.38
CA HIS A 2 17.70 4.94 17.44
C HIS A 2 17.69 6.19 18.34
N GLN A 3 18.80 6.93 18.49
CA GLN A 3 18.85 8.12 19.38
C GLN A 3 18.56 9.46 18.68
N TYR A 4 18.22 9.46 17.39
CA TYR A 4 17.75 10.65 16.67
C TYR A 4 16.22 10.76 16.65
N LEU A 5 15.51 9.75 17.16
CA LEU A 5 14.05 9.62 17.11
C LEU A 5 13.31 10.31 18.27
N GLU A 6 13.99 10.81 19.30
CA GLU A 6 13.32 11.32 20.51
C GLU A 6 13.28 12.85 20.67
N ASN A 7 13.85 13.66 19.78
CA ASN A 7 13.80 15.13 19.95
C ASN A 7 13.76 15.92 18.64
N VAL A 8 12.68 15.85 17.85
CA VAL A 8 12.28 16.97 16.96
C VAL A 8 10.76 16.96 16.77
N ARG A 9 10.02 17.78 17.54
CA ARG A 9 8.60 18.07 17.32
C ARG A 9 8.42 19.33 16.48
N ASN A 10 7.42 19.29 15.59
CA ASN A 10 6.71 20.38 14.87
C ASN A 10 7.08 20.79 13.43
N GLU A 11 8.30 20.61 12.91
CA GLU A 11 8.60 21.04 11.51
C GLU A 11 8.89 19.87 10.55
N ILE A 12 9.60 18.83 10.99
CA ILE A 12 9.99 17.71 10.12
C ILE A 12 8.89 16.66 10.01
N GLU A 13 8.08 16.40 11.05
CA GLU A 13 6.86 15.59 10.91
C GLU A 13 5.83 16.27 9.99
N ASN A 14 5.79 17.61 10.02
CA ASN A 14 5.05 18.39 9.03
C ASN A 14 5.63 18.17 7.63
N GLN A 15 6.96 18.13 7.46
CA GLN A 15 7.57 17.84 6.16
C GLN A 15 7.38 16.38 5.70
N ALA A 16 7.45 15.38 6.58
CA ALA A 16 7.30 13.97 6.25
C ALA A 16 5.83 13.59 5.98
N GLY A 17 4.89 14.12 6.76
CA GLY A 17 3.46 13.99 6.51
C GLY A 17 3.01 14.82 5.30
N GLN A 18 3.65 15.97 5.05
CA GLN A 18 3.60 16.63 3.75
C GLN A 18 4.12 15.66 2.67
N GLU A 19 5.34 15.14 2.72
CA GLU A 19 5.94 14.28 1.69
C GLU A 19 5.07 13.08 1.26
N ALA A 20 4.44 12.36 2.20
CA ALA A 20 3.53 11.25 1.89
C ALA A 20 2.25 11.72 1.17
N TYR A 21 1.67 12.83 1.63
CA TYR A 21 0.52 13.47 0.99
C TYR A 21 0.87 14.06 -0.39
N LEU A 22 1.99 14.76 -0.46
CA LEU A 22 2.58 15.38 -1.63
C LEU A 22 2.76 14.34 -2.74
N ALA A 23 3.33 13.18 -2.41
CA ALA A 23 3.52 12.09 -3.36
C ALA A 23 2.18 11.59 -3.94
N SER A 24 1.13 11.39 -3.12
CA SER A 24 -0.15 10.86 -3.62
C SER A 24 -0.96 11.84 -4.45
N VAL A 25 -0.95 13.12 -4.09
CA VAL A 25 -1.55 14.16 -4.94
C VAL A 25 -0.87 14.18 -6.30
N LEU A 26 0.46 14.09 -6.32
CA LEU A 26 1.21 14.01 -7.55
C LEU A 26 0.85 12.75 -8.34
N PHE A 27 0.85 11.56 -7.72
CA PHE A 27 0.54 10.32 -8.42
C PHE A 27 -0.85 10.33 -9.03
N LEU A 28 -1.84 10.85 -8.31
CA LEU A 28 -3.19 11.01 -8.84
C LEU A 28 -3.25 12.04 -9.97
N LYS A 29 -2.53 13.16 -9.86
CA LYS A 29 -2.40 14.16 -10.94
C LYS A 29 -1.70 13.57 -12.17
N MET A 30 -0.59 12.85 -12.00
CA MET A 30 0.14 12.16 -13.07
C MET A 30 -0.74 11.13 -13.78
N TYR A 31 -1.47 10.31 -13.02
CA TYR A 31 -2.40 9.34 -13.59
C TYR A 31 -3.52 10.02 -14.38
N LYS A 32 -4.11 11.11 -13.86
CA LYS A 32 -5.15 11.87 -14.58
C LYS A 32 -4.61 12.56 -15.83
N SER A 33 -3.38 13.05 -15.80
CA SER A 33 -2.78 13.81 -16.90
C SER A 33 -2.26 12.93 -18.04
N PHE A 34 -1.70 11.75 -17.75
CA PHE A 34 -1.09 10.91 -18.78
C PHE A 34 -1.17 9.40 -18.51
N HIS A 35 -2.07 8.95 -17.64
CA HIS A 35 -2.34 7.53 -17.34
C HIS A 35 -1.09 6.74 -16.93
N TYR A 36 -0.21 7.38 -16.18
CA TYR A 36 0.99 6.70 -15.69
C TYR A 36 0.68 5.83 -14.48
N GLU A 37 1.07 4.57 -14.60
CA GLU A 37 1.00 3.58 -13.54
C GLU A 37 2.26 2.72 -13.58
N ASP A 38 2.99 2.66 -12.46
CA ASP A 38 4.07 1.70 -12.29
C ASP A 38 3.51 0.46 -11.58
N GLU A 39 3.04 -0.49 -12.38
CA GLU A 39 2.58 -1.81 -11.90
C GLU A 39 3.76 -2.71 -11.46
N GLY A 40 4.97 -2.15 -11.25
CA GLY A 40 6.20 -2.88 -10.95
C GLY A 40 6.87 -3.51 -12.16
N ALA A 41 6.25 -3.39 -13.34
CA ALA A 41 6.75 -3.93 -14.61
C ALA A 41 7.61 -2.93 -15.40
N PHE A 42 7.53 -1.63 -15.09
CA PHE A 42 8.16 -0.60 -15.91
C PHE A 42 9.64 -0.44 -15.55
N LYS A 43 10.52 -1.14 -16.26
CA LYS A 43 11.96 -0.92 -16.16
C LYS A 43 12.38 0.27 -17.01
N LEU A 44 12.88 1.31 -16.35
CA LEU A 44 13.58 2.41 -17.01
C LEU A 44 14.91 1.91 -17.58
N ASN A 45 15.04 1.92 -18.90
CA ASN A 45 16.20 1.36 -19.59
C ASN A 45 17.20 2.42 -20.06
N ASP A 46 16.80 3.70 -20.10
CA ASP A 46 17.66 4.78 -20.56
C ASP A 46 17.38 6.12 -19.87
N LYS A 47 18.34 7.04 -20.00
CA LYS A 47 18.28 8.40 -19.45
C LYS A 47 17.12 9.22 -20.04
N LYS A 48 16.75 8.98 -21.30
CA LYS A 48 15.73 9.75 -22.01
C LYS A 48 14.34 9.45 -21.47
N GLY A 49 14.02 8.19 -21.23
CA GLY A 49 12.77 7.77 -20.61
C GLY A 49 12.62 8.33 -19.20
N PHE A 50 13.72 8.44 -18.45
CA PHE A 50 13.71 9.11 -17.14
C PHE A 50 13.34 10.59 -17.25
N GLU A 51 14.03 11.31 -18.15
CA GLU A 51 13.78 12.74 -18.38
C GLU A 51 12.37 13.01 -18.91
N ASP A 52 11.83 12.12 -19.74
CA ASP A 52 10.45 12.21 -20.23
C ASP A 52 9.42 12.07 -19.09
N ILE A 53 9.61 11.13 -18.16
CA ILE A 53 8.73 10.98 -16.98
C ILE A 53 8.86 12.20 -16.06
N GLN A 54 10.09 12.64 -15.78
CA GLN A 54 10.36 13.81 -14.95
C GLN A 54 9.72 15.08 -15.53
N ASN A 55 9.87 15.31 -16.83
CA ASN A 55 9.25 16.44 -17.52
C ASN A 55 7.72 16.37 -17.48
N LYS A 56 7.12 15.19 -17.69
CA LYS A 56 5.67 15.00 -17.57
C LYS A 56 5.16 15.26 -16.15
N ALA A 57 5.86 14.77 -15.14
CA ALA A 57 5.52 15.00 -13.73
C ALA A 57 5.57 16.50 -13.40
N ILE A 58 6.67 17.18 -13.75
CA ILE A 58 6.84 18.63 -13.52
C ILE A 58 5.78 19.45 -14.27
N ASN A 59 5.48 19.10 -15.53
CA ASN A 59 4.48 19.80 -16.32
C ASN A 59 3.07 19.60 -15.74
N SER A 60 2.75 18.42 -15.19
CA SER A 60 1.47 18.16 -14.51
C SER A 60 1.27 19.02 -13.26
N LEU A 61 2.36 19.41 -12.56
CA LEU A 61 2.30 20.34 -11.45
C LEU A 61 2.16 21.81 -11.87
N ASN A 62 2.62 22.16 -13.07
CA ASN A 62 2.50 23.54 -13.60
C ASN A 62 1.11 23.84 -14.17
N THR A 63 0.29 22.82 -14.42
CA THR A 63 -1.11 23.02 -14.80
C THR A 63 -1.92 23.52 -13.60
N ASN A 64 -2.29 24.81 -13.62
CA ASN A 64 -3.26 25.37 -12.68
C ASN A 64 -4.60 24.63 -12.82
N GLN A 65 -4.86 23.68 -11.92
CA GLN A 65 -6.18 23.10 -11.73
C GLN A 65 -6.89 23.87 -10.62
N GLU A 66 -8.17 24.21 -10.84
CA GLU A 66 -9.00 24.75 -9.76
C GLU A 66 -9.06 23.75 -8.61
N PHE A 67 -9.01 24.25 -7.37
CA PHE A 67 -9.12 23.42 -6.18
C PHE A 67 -10.41 22.59 -6.22
N ASN A 68 -10.26 21.28 -6.01
CA ASN A 68 -11.37 20.34 -5.94
C ASN A 68 -11.25 19.50 -4.66
N LEU A 69 -12.15 19.74 -3.70
CA LEU A 69 -12.18 19.06 -2.41
C LEU A 69 -12.23 17.52 -2.55
N LYS A 70 -13.01 17.01 -3.52
CA LYS A 70 -13.16 15.57 -3.73
C LYS A 70 -11.83 14.95 -4.17
N ASP A 71 -11.12 15.62 -5.07
CA ASP A 71 -9.84 15.14 -5.59
C ASP A 71 -8.75 15.14 -4.50
N GLU A 72 -8.79 16.10 -3.58
CA GLU A 72 -7.88 16.18 -2.44
C GLU A 72 -8.15 15.08 -1.40
N ILE A 73 -9.43 14.80 -1.09
CA ILE A 73 -9.81 13.67 -0.24
C ILE A 73 -9.35 12.34 -0.86
N LEU A 74 -9.58 12.17 -2.17
CA LEU A 74 -9.18 10.96 -2.87
C LEU A 74 -7.64 10.77 -2.86
N ALA A 75 -6.88 11.86 -2.99
CA ALA A 75 -5.43 11.82 -2.89
C ALA A 75 -4.94 11.41 -1.48
N TRP A 76 -5.63 11.82 -0.40
CA TRP A 76 -5.31 11.33 0.94
C TRP A 76 -5.60 9.84 1.10
N GLN A 77 -6.74 9.40 0.60
CA GLN A 77 -7.10 7.98 0.66
C GLN A 77 -6.08 7.14 -0.12
N ALA A 78 -5.59 7.63 -1.25
CA ALA A 78 -4.49 7.00 -2.00
C ALA A 78 -3.19 6.93 -1.18
N ALA A 79 -2.83 8.00 -0.47
CA ALA A 79 -1.67 8.01 0.42
C ALA A 79 -1.76 6.98 1.51
N ILE A 80 -2.91 6.92 2.20
CA ILE A 80 -3.15 5.98 3.29
C ILE A 80 -3.07 4.55 2.79
N LEU A 81 -3.68 4.23 1.63
CA LEU A 81 -3.59 2.87 1.08
C LEU A 81 -2.14 2.49 0.79
N ARG A 82 -1.38 3.41 0.18
CA ARG A 82 0.03 3.18 -0.15
C ARG A 82 0.89 2.99 1.10
N ASP A 83 0.70 3.82 2.13
CA ASP A 83 1.46 3.73 3.39
C ASP A 83 1.15 2.42 4.12
N ILE A 84 -0.13 2.02 4.16
CA ILE A 84 -0.56 0.70 4.66
C ILE A 84 0.17 -0.40 3.90
N SER A 85 0.05 -0.43 2.57
CA SER A 85 0.65 -1.48 1.75
C SER A 85 2.17 -1.53 1.84
N LYS A 86 2.84 -0.38 2.00
CA LYS A 86 4.29 -0.31 2.18
C LYS A 86 4.75 -0.92 3.50
N GLU A 87 4.05 -0.64 4.59
CA GLU A 87 4.36 -1.21 5.90
C GLU A 87 4.17 -2.73 5.88
N PHE A 88 3.04 -3.19 5.35
CA PHE A 88 2.77 -4.62 5.21
C PHE A 88 3.77 -5.31 4.28
N TYR A 89 4.18 -4.65 3.18
CA TYR A 89 5.22 -5.18 2.29
C TYR A 89 6.54 -5.37 3.00
N SER A 90 6.99 -4.36 3.74
CA SER A 90 8.26 -4.40 4.47
C SER A 90 8.26 -5.54 5.48
N TRP A 91 7.19 -5.64 6.28
CA TRP A 91 7.01 -6.75 7.21
C TRP A 91 6.98 -8.11 6.52
N TRP A 92 6.26 -8.22 5.39
CA TRP A 92 6.10 -9.49 4.67
C TRP A 92 7.41 -10.00 4.09
N ILE A 93 8.21 -9.12 3.49
CA ILE A 93 9.53 -9.48 2.95
C ILE A 93 10.45 -9.93 4.08
N ASP A 94 10.54 -9.15 5.15
CA ASP A 94 11.39 -9.47 6.31
C ASP A 94 10.98 -10.81 6.91
N TYR A 95 9.68 -11.04 7.13
CA TYR A 95 9.17 -12.29 7.68
C TYR A 95 9.45 -13.49 6.76
N LYS A 96 9.20 -13.34 5.46
CA LYS A 96 9.43 -14.41 4.48
C LYS A 96 10.90 -14.80 4.40
N ASP A 97 11.79 -13.82 4.39
CA ASP A 97 13.23 -14.06 4.29
C ASP A 97 13.81 -14.60 5.61
N GLU A 98 13.37 -14.10 6.75
CA GLU A 98 13.87 -14.55 8.06
C GLU A 98 13.26 -15.85 8.55
N LYS A 99 12.01 -16.18 8.17
CA LYS A 99 11.27 -17.32 8.73
C LYS A 99 11.02 -18.41 7.71
N PHE A 100 10.45 -18.12 6.55
CA PHE A 100 10.16 -19.17 5.56
C PHE A 100 11.43 -19.70 4.88
N ARG A 101 12.41 -18.81 4.62
CA ARG A 101 13.71 -19.17 4.03
C ARG A 101 14.81 -19.50 5.05
N ALA A 102 14.46 -19.53 6.34
CA ALA A 102 15.40 -19.95 7.37
C ALA A 102 15.84 -21.42 7.17
N PRO A 103 17.07 -21.79 7.57
CA PRO A 103 17.49 -23.19 7.54
C PRO A 103 16.75 -24.01 8.61
N ASP A 104 16.34 -25.22 8.24
CA ASP A 104 15.78 -26.24 9.14
C ASP A 104 16.14 -27.66 8.65
N CYS A 105 15.53 -28.69 9.24
CA CYS A 105 15.68 -30.07 8.82
C CYS A 105 14.34 -30.76 8.57
N PHE A 106 14.30 -31.65 7.58
CA PHE A 106 13.23 -32.63 7.38
C PHE A 106 13.17 -33.63 8.54
N SER A 107 12.12 -34.45 8.55
CA SER A 107 11.90 -35.48 9.57
C SER A 107 13.03 -36.53 9.65
N ASP A 108 13.73 -36.77 8.54
CA ASP A 108 14.89 -37.67 8.43
C ASP A 108 16.24 -37.03 8.79
N GLY A 109 16.26 -35.72 9.06
CA GLY A 109 17.45 -34.95 9.43
C GLY A 109 18.20 -34.30 8.27
N GLU A 110 17.71 -34.39 7.02
CA GLU A 110 18.28 -33.67 5.89
C GLU A 110 18.02 -32.16 5.99
N SER A 111 19.01 -31.34 5.63
CA SER A 111 18.88 -29.88 5.69
C SER A 111 17.99 -29.33 4.58
N CYS A 112 17.08 -28.42 4.91
CA CYS A 112 16.18 -27.77 3.96
C CYS A 112 15.78 -26.36 4.43
N MET A 113 14.89 -25.69 3.69
CA MET A 113 14.26 -24.46 4.17
C MET A 113 13.15 -24.79 5.16
N ALA A 114 12.93 -23.91 6.15
CA ALA A 114 11.88 -24.08 7.17
C ALA A 114 10.49 -24.23 6.56
N LEU A 115 10.19 -23.53 5.45
CA LEU A 115 8.95 -23.74 4.69
C LEU A 115 8.81 -25.19 4.19
N GLU A 116 9.88 -25.77 3.63
CA GLU A 116 9.87 -27.13 3.09
C GLU A 116 9.71 -28.16 4.20
N ALA A 117 10.45 -28.00 5.31
CA ALA A 117 10.31 -28.84 6.51
C ALA A 117 8.88 -28.76 7.08
N CYS A 118 8.27 -27.58 7.11
CA CYS A 118 6.89 -27.43 7.57
C CYS A 118 5.90 -28.09 6.64
N CYS A 119 6.04 -27.90 5.32
CA CYS A 119 5.19 -28.50 4.30
C CYS A 119 5.22 -30.04 4.35
N GLU A 120 6.37 -30.65 4.63
CA GLU A 120 6.49 -32.10 4.87
C GLU A 120 5.58 -32.56 6.02
N LYS A 121 5.54 -31.80 7.13
CA LYS A 121 4.78 -32.17 8.34
C LYS A 121 3.26 -32.06 8.17
N ILE A 122 2.81 -31.20 7.26
CA ILE A 122 1.38 -30.98 6.98
C ILE A 122 0.92 -31.66 5.69
N ASP A 123 1.80 -32.44 5.04
CA ASP A 123 1.53 -33.15 3.78
C ASP A 123 1.09 -32.21 2.63
N GLU A 124 1.76 -31.06 2.51
CA GLU A 124 1.49 -30.05 1.48
C GLU A 124 2.67 -29.89 0.52
N ASN A 125 2.39 -29.46 -0.71
CA ASN A 125 3.43 -29.20 -1.71
C ASN A 125 4.09 -27.83 -1.45
N PRO A 126 5.39 -27.77 -1.11
CA PRO A 126 6.07 -26.50 -0.79
C PRO A 126 6.10 -25.52 -1.96
N THR A 127 6.09 -26.00 -3.22
CA THR A 127 6.10 -25.12 -4.41
C THR A 127 4.77 -24.38 -4.55
N ASP A 128 3.65 -25.07 -4.32
CA ASP A 128 2.32 -24.49 -4.43
C ASP A 128 2.09 -23.45 -3.32
N ILE A 129 2.50 -23.78 -2.09
CA ILE A 129 2.43 -22.86 -0.96
C ILE A 129 3.32 -21.63 -1.19
N TYR A 130 4.56 -21.83 -1.63
CA TYR A 130 5.46 -20.72 -1.93
C TYR A 130 4.92 -19.80 -3.04
N THR A 131 4.26 -20.37 -4.06
CA THR A 131 3.61 -19.59 -5.12
C THR A 131 2.52 -18.68 -4.55
N ARG A 132 1.66 -19.19 -3.65
CA ARG A 132 0.64 -18.37 -2.97
C ARG A 132 1.26 -17.28 -2.07
N LEU A 133 2.38 -17.58 -1.40
CA LEU A 133 3.11 -16.58 -0.61
C LEU A 133 3.66 -15.43 -1.50
N LEU A 134 4.07 -15.73 -2.74
CA LEU A 134 4.50 -14.73 -3.71
C LEU A 134 3.33 -13.90 -4.28
N GLU A 135 2.11 -14.43 -4.31
CA GLU A 135 0.93 -13.66 -4.71
C GLU A 135 0.66 -12.50 -3.74
N VAL A 136 0.90 -12.69 -2.44
CA VAL A 136 0.82 -11.60 -1.46
C VAL A 136 1.83 -10.51 -1.76
N GLU A 137 3.08 -10.90 -2.04
CA GLU A 137 4.14 -9.98 -2.40
C GLU A 137 3.76 -9.19 -3.66
N LEU A 138 3.17 -9.84 -4.66
CA LEU A 138 2.71 -9.18 -5.88
C LEU A 138 1.58 -8.19 -5.61
N ILE A 139 0.58 -8.56 -4.80
CA ILE A 139 -0.53 -7.67 -4.40
C ILE A 139 0.03 -6.44 -3.67
N LEU A 140 0.88 -6.65 -2.67
CA LEU A 140 1.49 -5.58 -1.88
C LEU A 140 2.37 -4.68 -2.76
N THR A 141 3.16 -5.28 -3.67
CA THR A 141 3.98 -4.55 -4.64
C THR A 141 3.12 -3.57 -5.44
N ARG A 142 2.06 -4.07 -6.06
CA ARG A 142 1.15 -3.24 -6.86
C ARG A 142 0.56 -2.12 -6.02
N LEU A 143 0.03 -2.42 -4.84
CA LEU A 143 -0.61 -1.41 -4.00
C LEU A 143 0.37 -0.35 -3.47
N HIS A 144 1.62 -0.70 -3.20
CA HIS A 144 2.60 0.25 -2.68
C HIS A 144 3.36 1.03 -3.78
N THR A 145 3.57 0.46 -4.98
CA THR A 145 4.23 1.17 -6.09
C THR A 145 3.26 2.07 -6.84
N SER A 146 2.02 1.60 -7.03
CA SER A 146 0.96 2.40 -7.64
C SER A 146 -0.43 1.88 -7.30
N CYS A 147 -1.17 2.65 -6.50
CA CYS A 147 -2.56 2.34 -6.18
C CYS A 147 -3.58 3.20 -6.94
N ASN A 148 -3.17 4.01 -7.93
CA ASN A 148 -4.05 4.99 -8.56
C ASN A 148 -5.25 4.36 -9.28
N LYS A 149 -5.04 3.29 -10.06
CA LYS A 149 -6.14 2.58 -10.74
C LYS A 149 -7.08 1.95 -9.74
N THR A 150 -6.55 1.29 -8.72
CA THR A 150 -7.34 0.74 -7.60
C THR A 150 -8.18 1.83 -6.94
N LEU A 151 -7.60 3.01 -6.64
CA LEU A 151 -8.32 4.12 -6.02
C LEU A 151 -9.40 4.73 -6.92
N ILE A 152 -9.14 4.88 -8.22
CA ILE A 152 -10.14 5.41 -9.17
C ILE A 152 -11.29 4.42 -9.35
N GLU A 153 -11.00 3.13 -9.35
CA GLU A 153 -12.02 2.10 -9.39
C GLU A 153 -12.86 2.07 -8.11
N ILE A 154 -12.21 2.22 -6.95
CA ILE A 154 -12.89 2.38 -5.65
C ILE A 154 -13.77 3.64 -5.65
N ASP A 155 -13.30 4.80 -6.15
CA ASP A 155 -14.11 6.02 -6.25
C ASP A 155 -15.36 5.82 -7.12
N ARG A 156 -15.22 5.13 -8.27
CA ARG A 156 -16.35 4.77 -9.13
C ARG A 156 -17.35 3.88 -8.39
N PHE A 157 -16.85 2.87 -7.68
CA PHE A 157 -17.68 1.99 -6.87
C PHE A 157 -18.40 2.74 -5.74
N TRP A 158 -17.73 3.66 -5.03
CA TRP A 158 -18.35 4.46 -3.97
C TRP A 158 -19.47 5.34 -4.51
N GLN A 159 -19.27 6.01 -5.65
CA GLN A 159 -20.32 6.79 -6.30
C GLN A 159 -21.52 5.92 -6.70
N PHE A 160 -21.25 4.72 -7.22
CA PHE A 160 -22.28 3.75 -7.55
C PHE A 160 -23.05 3.31 -6.29
N LYS A 161 -22.36 2.93 -5.22
CA LYS A 161 -22.93 2.54 -3.93
C LYS A 161 -23.79 3.66 -3.36
N TYR A 162 -23.27 4.89 -3.31
CA TYR A 162 -23.98 6.07 -2.80
C TYR A 162 -25.26 6.37 -3.58
N LYS A 163 -25.18 6.43 -4.92
CA LYS A 163 -26.34 6.71 -5.79
C LYS A 163 -27.44 5.66 -5.63
N ASN A 164 -27.08 4.40 -5.41
CA ASN A 164 -28.05 3.32 -5.25
C ASN A 164 -28.62 3.28 -3.83
N LYS A 165 -27.81 3.49 -2.78
CA LYS A 165 -28.30 3.59 -1.39
C LYS A 165 -29.25 4.77 -1.18
N LYS A 166 -29.01 5.91 -1.85
CA LYS A 166 -29.93 7.07 -1.81
C LYS A 166 -31.32 6.78 -2.37
N LYS A 167 -31.47 5.79 -3.26
CA LYS A 167 -32.77 5.43 -3.84
C LYS A 167 -33.62 4.64 -2.85
N ASP A 168 -33.04 3.59 -2.27
CA ASP A 168 -33.65 2.77 -1.22
C ASP A 168 -32.58 1.87 -0.59
N ALA A 169 -32.15 2.21 0.63
CA ALA A 169 -31.06 1.53 1.32
C ALA A 169 -31.42 0.11 1.81
N GLN A 170 -32.71 -0.19 1.99
CA GLN A 170 -33.17 -1.49 2.51
C GLN A 170 -33.60 -2.46 1.41
N ASN A 171 -33.63 -2.01 0.15
CA ASN A 171 -34.01 -2.86 -0.97
C ASN A 171 -32.97 -3.96 -1.24
N MET A 172 -33.40 -5.22 -1.11
CA MET A 172 -32.53 -6.39 -1.33
C MET A 172 -31.96 -6.48 -2.75
N PHE A 173 -32.67 -6.04 -3.79
CA PHE A 173 -32.14 -6.02 -5.16
C PHE A 173 -31.03 -4.98 -5.30
N ILE A 174 -31.18 -3.83 -4.67
CA ILE A 174 -30.15 -2.78 -4.64
C ILE A 174 -28.92 -3.28 -3.89
N GLN A 175 -29.09 -3.91 -2.73
CA GLN A 175 -27.99 -4.47 -1.95
C GLN A 175 -27.24 -5.57 -2.72
N LYS A 176 -27.96 -6.49 -3.38
CA LYS A 176 -27.35 -7.51 -4.26
C LYS A 176 -26.56 -6.88 -5.41
N ARG A 177 -27.10 -5.82 -6.02
CA ARG A 177 -26.42 -5.11 -7.10
C ARG A 177 -25.13 -4.43 -6.62
N ILE A 178 -25.16 -3.77 -5.47
CA ILE A 178 -23.97 -3.18 -4.85
C ILE A 178 -22.92 -4.27 -4.54
N SER A 179 -23.35 -5.41 -4.00
CA SER A 179 -22.44 -6.54 -3.76
C SER A 179 -21.83 -7.06 -5.05
N SER A 180 -22.60 -7.18 -6.13
CA SER A 180 -22.07 -7.62 -7.43
C SER A 180 -21.04 -6.64 -7.99
N GLU A 181 -21.28 -5.33 -7.91
CA GLU A 181 -20.35 -4.30 -8.37
C GLU A 181 -19.06 -4.29 -7.52
N SER A 182 -19.19 -4.53 -6.22
CA SER A 182 -18.06 -4.67 -5.31
C SER A 182 -17.13 -5.80 -5.73
N LYS A 183 -17.69 -6.94 -6.17
CA LYS A 183 -16.93 -8.13 -6.56
C LYS A 183 -16.09 -7.93 -7.82
N SER A 184 -16.46 -6.97 -8.67
CA SER A 184 -15.69 -6.64 -9.88
C SER A 184 -14.49 -5.72 -9.62
N THR A 185 -14.20 -5.37 -8.36
CA THR A 185 -13.09 -4.46 -8.04
C THR A 185 -11.78 -5.21 -7.76
N ILE A 186 -10.66 -4.64 -8.19
CA ILE A 186 -9.28 -5.09 -7.93
C ILE A 186 -9.03 -5.26 -6.43
N ILE A 187 -9.54 -4.32 -5.61
CA ILE A 187 -9.37 -4.42 -4.16
C ILE A 187 -10.13 -5.62 -3.57
N PHE A 188 -11.30 -5.95 -4.12
CA PHE A 188 -12.06 -7.12 -3.68
C PHE A 188 -11.37 -8.43 -4.08
N GLU A 189 -10.90 -8.53 -5.33
CA GLU A 189 -10.09 -9.67 -5.78
C GLU A 189 -8.84 -9.86 -4.92
N SER A 190 -8.15 -8.76 -4.60
CA SER A 190 -6.99 -8.77 -3.70
C SER A 190 -7.36 -9.28 -2.31
N ILE A 191 -8.50 -8.83 -1.76
CA ILE A 191 -9.01 -9.31 -0.47
C ILE A 191 -9.32 -10.80 -0.50
N GLU A 192 -9.95 -11.33 -1.56
CA GLU A 192 -10.27 -12.77 -1.65
C GLU A 192 -8.99 -13.64 -1.70
N ASN A 193 -7.98 -13.21 -2.44
CA ASN A 193 -6.68 -13.90 -2.50
C ASN A 193 -5.99 -13.90 -1.12
N LEU A 194 -5.94 -12.73 -0.47
CA LEU A 194 -5.36 -12.60 0.87
C LEU A 194 -6.12 -13.43 1.90
N GLN A 195 -7.46 -13.46 1.84
CA GLN A 195 -8.30 -14.24 2.74
C GLN A 195 -8.07 -15.75 2.56
N THR A 196 -7.92 -16.20 1.32
CA THR A 196 -7.65 -17.61 1.00
C THR A 196 -6.34 -18.05 1.65
N LEU A 197 -5.25 -17.31 1.44
CA LEU A 197 -3.97 -17.62 2.05
C LEU A 197 -3.99 -17.46 3.58
N SER A 198 -4.70 -16.46 4.11
CA SER A 198 -4.87 -16.29 5.55
C SER A 198 -5.53 -17.52 6.18
N ASN A 199 -6.55 -18.07 5.53
CA ASN A 199 -7.21 -19.30 5.99
C ASN A 199 -6.29 -20.53 5.88
N ASP A 200 -5.49 -20.64 4.82
CA ASP A 200 -4.47 -21.68 4.68
C ASP A 200 -3.46 -21.61 5.84
N CYS A 201 -2.94 -20.42 6.13
CA CYS A 201 -2.03 -20.18 7.24
C CYS A 201 -2.65 -20.59 8.59
N LEU A 202 -3.92 -20.25 8.84
CA LEU A 202 -4.63 -20.69 10.04
C LEU A 202 -4.80 -22.21 10.11
N SER A 203 -5.13 -22.84 8.97
CA SER A 203 -5.27 -24.30 8.86
C SER A 203 -3.95 -25.00 9.17
N PHE A 204 -2.85 -24.55 8.57
CA PHE A 204 -1.52 -25.11 8.79
C PHE A 204 -1.06 -24.91 10.23
N ALA A 205 -1.27 -23.71 10.79
CA ALA A 205 -0.97 -23.45 12.20
C ALA A 205 -1.66 -24.45 13.12
N LYS A 206 -2.96 -24.72 12.93
CA LYS A 206 -3.73 -25.65 13.76
C LYS A 206 -3.22 -27.11 13.73
N GLN A 207 -2.48 -27.49 12.70
CA GLN A 207 -1.89 -28.84 12.56
C GLN A 207 -0.50 -28.94 13.21
N LEU A 208 0.11 -27.80 13.53
CA LEU A 208 1.49 -27.70 13.99
C LEU A 208 1.57 -27.23 15.44
N ALA A 209 2.73 -27.42 16.07
CA ALA A 209 2.97 -27.01 17.45
C ALA A 209 4.31 -26.26 17.58
N GLY A 210 4.43 -25.45 18.64
CA GLY A 210 5.68 -24.75 18.97
C GLY A 210 6.13 -23.76 17.89
N LYS A 211 7.38 -23.86 17.45
CA LYS A 211 7.97 -22.93 16.48
C LYS A 211 7.24 -22.94 15.13
N ASP A 212 6.75 -24.12 14.72
CA ASP A 212 6.08 -24.32 13.43
C ASP A 212 4.65 -23.75 13.46
N TYR A 213 3.98 -23.77 14.63
CA TYR A 213 2.72 -23.05 14.82
C TYR A 213 2.91 -21.54 14.61
N LEU A 214 3.96 -20.98 15.21
CA LEU A 214 4.26 -19.54 15.12
C LEU A 214 4.63 -19.12 13.69
N LEU A 215 5.25 -20.02 12.91
CA LEU A 215 5.58 -19.78 11.51
C LEU A 215 4.35 -19.37 10.69
N TRP A 216 3.19 -19.95 10.98
CA TRP A 216 1.96 -19.78 10.20
C TRP A 216 0.93 -18.86 10.84
N ILE A 217 0.82 -18.86 12.17
CA ILE A 217 -0.16 -17.98 12.84
C ILE A 217 0.19 -16.50 12.69
N ASN A 218 1.47 -16.14 12.70
CA ASN A 218 1.88 -14.73 12.60
C ASN A 218 1.50 -14.13 11.23
N PRO A 219 1.79 -14.80 10.08
CA PRO A 219 1.26 -14.40 8.77
C PRO A 219 -0.25 -14.30 8.74
N HIS A 220 -0.97 -15.27 9.33
CA HIS A 220 -2.44 -15.23 9.38
C HIS A 220 -2.95 -13.94 10.03
N VAL A 221 -2.46 -13.61 11.24
CA VAL A 221 -2.89 -12.41 11.99
C VAL A 221 -2.55 -11.12 11.23
N MET A 222 -1.38 -11.06 10.60
CA MET A 222 -0.98 -9.90 9.80
C MET A 222 -1.82 -9.78 8.52
N LEU A 223 -2.09 -10.88 7.83
CA LEU A 223 -2.98 -10.89 6.66
C LEU A 223 -4.41 -10.48 7.05
N GLU A 224 -4.93 -10.95 8.18
CA GLU A 224 -6.23 -10.50 8.68
C GLU A 224 -6.26 -8.99 8.96
N SER A 225 -5.19 -8.44 9.55
CA SER A 225 -5.05 -7.00 9.77
C SER A 225 -5.09 -6.23 8.45
N LEU A 226 -4.32 -6.65 7.44
CA LEU A 226 -4.33 -6.06 6.10
C LEU A 226 -5.72 -6.14 5.46
N ILE A 227 -6.35 -7.32 5.50
CA ILE A 227 -7.69 -7.56 4.95
C ILE A 227 -8.70 -6.61 5.58
N LYS A 228 -8.65 -6.40 6.90
CA LYS A 228 -9.53 -5.44 7.59
C LYS A 228 -9.30 -4.01 7.09
N SER A 229 -8.05 -3.58 6.97
CA SER A 229 -7.75 -2.25 6.41
C SER A 229 -8.29 -2.09 4.99
N LEU A 230 -8.09 -3.08 4.11
CA LEU A 230 -8.61 -3.04 2.73
C LEU A 230 -10.15 -3.05 2.68
N TYR A 231 -10.81 -3.82 3.55
CA TYR A 231 -12.26 -3.75 3.72
C TYR A 231 -12.73 -2.36 4.17
N GLY A 232 -11.95 -1.66 4.98
CA GLY A 232 -12.24 -0.28 5.38
C GLY A 232 -12.32 0.67 4.18
N PHE A 233 -11.50 0.48 3.15
CA PHE A 233 -11.63 1.20 1.87
C PHE A 233 -12.92 0.81 1.14
N LEU A 234 -13.19 -0.48 0.97
CA LEU A 234 -14.37 -0.94 0.24
C LEU A 234 -15.69 -0.50 0.91
N ASN A 235 -15.72 -0.53 2.23
CA ASN A 235 -16.91 -0.24 3.03
C ASN A 235 -17.11 1.23 3.36
N PHE A 236 -16.13 2.10 3.06
CA PHE A 236 -16.26 3.54 3.23
C PHE A 236 -17.59 4.07 2.66
N GLU A 237 -18.20 5.00 3.38
CA GLU A 237 -19.44 5.66 3.00
C GLU A 237 -19.19 7.16 2.83
N TYR A 238 -19.57 7.68 1.66
CA TYR A 238 -19.53 9.11 1.41
C TYR A 238 -20.65 9.78 2.21
N ILE A 239 -20.31 10.49 3.29
CA ILE A 239 -21.25 11.26 4.11
C ILE A 239 -20.98 12.75 3.91
N GLU A 240 -22.03 13.57 4.06
CA GLU A 240 -21.98 15.02 3.87
C GLU A 240 -21.11 15.75 4.91
N ASP A 241 -20.84 15.14 6.07
CA ASP A 241 -19.86 15.61 7.08
C ASP A 241 -18.50 14.90 6.92
N ALA A 242 -17.56 15.56 6.24
CA ALA A 242 -16.25 14.99 5.90
C ALA A 242 -15.38 14.65 7.13
N ASP A 243 -15.38 15.48 8.18
CA ASP A 243 -14.47 15.34 9.34
C ASP A 243 -14.83 14.16 10.25
N LEU A 244 -16.12 14.00 10.60
CA LEU A 244 -16.62 12.86 11.39
C LEU A 244 -16.41 11.53 10.64
N SER A 245 -16.56 11.57 9.33
CA SER A 245 -16.42 10.39 8.47
C SER A 245 -14.98 9.90 8.39
N LEU A 246 -14.01 10.82 8.28
CA LEU A 246 -12.59 10.47 8.25
C LEU A 246 -12.12 9.89 9.59
N THR A 247 -12.60 10.44 10.71
CA THR A 247 -12.26 9.93 12.05
C THR A 247 -12.80 8.52 12.25
N ASN A 248 -14.09 8.29 11.96
CA ASN A 248 -14.71 6.96 12.07
C ASN A 248 -14.10 5.95 11.09
N TRP A 249 -13.61 6.42 9.95
CA TRP A 249 -12.95 5.57 8.97
C TRP A 249 -11.62 5.03 9.50
N LEU A 250 -10.85 5.80 10.27
CA LEU A 250 -9.61 5.32 10.89
C LEU A 250 -9.84 4.17 11.85
N ASP A 251 -10.84 4.29 12.72
CA ASP A 251 -11.24 3.22 13.64
C ASP A 251 -11.66 1.95 12.89
N THR A 252 -12.13 2.11 11.64
CA THR A 252 -12.47 0.99 10.75
C THR A 252 -11.26 0.39 10.06
N LEU A 253 -10.24 1.19 9.72
CA LEU A 253 -8.99 0.74 9.10
C LEU A 253 -8.12 -0.06 10.06
N PHE A 254 -8.08 0.36 11.33
CA PHE A 254 -7.28 -0.25 12.39
C PHE A 254 -8.16 -0.50 13.62
N PRO A 255 -9.09 -1.46 13.59
CA PRO A 255 -9.87 -1.77 14.77
C PRO A 255 -8.95 -2.33 15.87
N PRO A 256 -9.24 -2.11 17.16
CA PRO A 256 -8.42 -2.63 18.27
C PRO A 256 -8.36 -4.17 18.29
N LYS A 257 -9.39 -4.81 17.75
CA LYS A 257 -9.48 -6.26 17.65
C LYS A 257 -9.84 -6.69 16.24
N LEU A 258 -9.28 -7.82 15.84
CA LEU A 258 -9.64 -8.57 14.63
C LEU A 258 -10.83 -9.51 14.94
N GLY A 259 -11.15 -10.41 14.01
CA GLY A 259 -12.33 -11.27 14.06
C GLY A 259 -12.51 -12.00 15.39
N ASP A 260 -11.71 -13.03 15.66
CA ASP A 260 -11.81 -13.88 16.85
C ASP A 260 -11.34 -13.20 18.16
N GLU A 261 -11.66 -11.90 18.33
CA GLU A 261 -11.24 -11.04 19.45
C GLU A 261 -9.73 -10.92 19.62
N GLN A 262 -8.96 -11.34 18.62
CA GLN A 262 -7.50 -11.24 18.61
C GLN A 262 -7.06 -9.77 18.53
N PRO A 263 -5.97 -9.38 19.21
CA PRO A 263 -5.46 -8.01 19.12
C PRO A 263 -4.99 -7.73 17.69
N ASN A 264 -5.35 -6.57 17.17
CA ASN A 264 -4.86 -6.14 15.87
C ASN A 264 -3.42 -5.63 16.01
N PRO A 265 -2.42 -6.24 15.33
CA PRO A 265 -1.02 -5.83 15.45
C PRO A 265 -0.77 -4.42 14.89
N MET A 266 -1.67 -3.90 14.05
CA MET A 266 -1.58 -2.54 13.52
C MET A 266 -2.33 -1.50 14.35
N PHE A 267 -3.11 -1.90 15.36
CA PHE A 267 -3.75 -0.93 16.25
C PHE A 267 -2.71 -0.28 17.16
N GLU A 268 -2.70 1.05 17.24
CA GLU A 268 -1.69 1.82 17.98
C GLU A 268 -0.22 1.53 17.57
N SER A 269 -0.01 0.94 16.38
CA SER A 269 1.32 0.75 15.82
C SER A 269 1.93 2.08 15.35
N GLY A 270 3.20 2.06 14.95
CA GLY A 270 3.84 3.22 14.31
C GLY A 270 3.06 3.70 13.07
N LEU A 271 2.57 2.77 12.24
CA LEU A 271 1.75 3.07 11.07
C LEU A 271 0.44 3.76 11.44
N HIS A 272 -0.27 3.28 12.48
CA HIS A 272 -1.52 3.90 12.93
C HIS A 272 -1.30 5.36 13.32
N HIS A 273 -0.29 5.63 14.14
CA HIS A 273 0.06 6.99 14.55
C HIS A 273 0.47 7.87 13.38
N GLN A 274 1.23 7.33 12.42
CA GLN A 274 1.63 8.03 11.21
C GLN A 274 0.41 8.44 10.36
N ILE A 275 -0.54 7.55 10.17
CA ILE A 275 -1.76 7.83 9.41
C ILE A 275 -2.63 8.89 10.11
N VAL A 276 -2.78 8.80 11.43
CA VAL A 276 -3.49 9.82 12.23
C VAL A 276 -2.83 11.19 12.10
N ALA A 277 -1.49 11.24 12.16
CA ALA A 277 -0.74 12.48 11.97
C ALA A 277 -0.93 13.05 10.55
N ASN A 278 -0.86 12.21 9.52
CA ASN A 278 -1.06 12.61 8.12
C ASN A 278 -2.46 13.18 7.88
N LEU A 279 -3.51 12.53 8.41
CA LEU A 279 -4.88 13.04 8.31
C LEU A 279 -5.08 14.35 9.08
N SER A 280 -4.47 14.48 10.26
CA SER A 280 -4.54 15.73 11.03
C SER A 280 -3.95 16.91 10.23
N GLN A 281 -2.84 16.69 9.53
CA GLN A 281 -2.21 17.70 8.67
C GLN A 281 -3.06 18.02 7.43
N ALA A 282 -3.65 17.00 6.82
CA ALA A 282 -4.59 17.14 5.71
C ALA A 282 -5.77 18.05 6.08
N THR A 283 -6.43 17.78 7.21
CA THR A 283 -7.54 18.58 7.72
C THR A 283 -7.09 20.01 8.03
N GLN A 284 -5.90 20.22 8.60
CA GLN A 284 -5.36 21.56 8.81
C GLN A 284 -5.15 22.32 7.50
N CYS A 285 -4.60 21.68 6.45
CA CYS A 285 -4.43 22.27 5.13
C CYS A 285 -5.78 22.70 4.53
N LEU A 286 -6.81 21.85 4.66
CA LEU A 286 -8.17 22.20 4.23
C LEU A 286 -8.70 23.43 4.94
N VAL A 287 -8.63 23.47 6.28
CA VAL A 287 -9.12 24.61 7.07
C VAL A 287 -8.38 25.90 6.69
N GLN A 288 -7.08 25.84 6.46
CA GLN A 288 -6.29 26.98 6.00
C GLN A 288 -6.75 27.50 4.63
N HIS A 289 -7.11 26.59 3.72
CA HIS A 289 -7.57 26.97 2.39
C HIS A 289 -9.02 27.46 2.36
N THR A 290 -9.95 26.73 3.00
CA THR A 290 -11.38 27.00 2.91
C THR A 290 -11.83 28.10 3.88
N VAL A 291 -11.39 28.05 5.14
CA VAL A 291 -11.82 28.98 6.19
C VAL A 291 -10.96 30.23 6.21
N LYS A 292 -9.62 30.05 6.21
CA LYS A 292 -8.67 31.17 6.29
C LYS A 292 -8.34 31.79 4.92
N ARG A 293 -8.86 31.22 3.83
CA ARG A 293 -8.67 31.69 2.44
C ARG A 293 -7.20 31.88 2.06
N THR A 294 -6.33 31.05 2.61
CA THR A 294 -4.92 31.05 2.25
C THR A 294 -4.69 30.12 1.06
N ASP A 295 -3.72 30.46 0.21
CA ASP A 295 -3.38 29.62 -0.94
C ASP A 295 -2.45 28.45 -0.52
N ALA A 296 -2.95 27.62 0.40
CA ALA A 296 -2.19 26.53 0.99
C ALA A 296 -1.78 25.48 -0.06
N PHE A 297 -2.66 25.19 -1.03
CA PHE A 297 -2.40 24.19 -2.07
C PHE A 297 -1.43 24.68 -3.15
N ALA A 298 -1.43 25.97 -3.52
CA ALA A 298 -0.38 26.48 -4.41
C ALA A 298 1.00 26.48 -3.72
N LYS A 299 1.08 26.86 -2.44
CA LYS A 299 2.33 26.78 -1.66
C LYS A 299 2.84 25.35 -1.55
N ARG A 300 1.95 24.40 -1.33
CA ARG A 300 2.23 22.96 -1.34
C ARG A 300 2.84 22.52 -2.67
N ASP A 301 2.20 22.87 -3.79
CA ASP A 301 2.63 22.46 -5.14
C ASP A 301 4.03 23.03 -5.50
N ILE A 302 4.37 24.22 -4.99
CA ILE A 302 5.72 24.80 -5.14
C ILE A 302 6.79 23.98 -4.40
N ILE A 303 6.51 23.57 -3.16
CA ILE A 303 7.41 22.72 -2.35
C ILE A 303 7.61 21.37 -3.04
N LEU A 304 6.50 20.79 -3.50
CA LEU A 304 6.44 19.53 -4.24
C LEU A 304 7.39 19.48 -5.43
N LYS A 305 7.40 20.55 -6.22
CA LYS A 305 8.22 20.63 -7.41
C LYS A 305 9.72 20.54 -7.08
N GLY A 306 10.17 21.23 -6.04
CA GLY A 306 11.56 21.15 -5.57
C GLY A 306 11.93 19.74 -5.12
N TYR A 307 11.10 19.15 -4.26
CA TYR A 307 11.28 17.78 -3.77
C TYR A 307 11.37 16.76 -4.91
N LEU A 308 10.47 16.83 -5.89
CA LEU A 308 10.45 15.90 -7.01
C LEU A 308 11.68 15.98 -7.89
N VAL A 309 12.12 17.20 -8.20
CA VAL A 309 13.34 17.37 -9.00
C VAL A 309 14.53 16.74 -8.28
N GLU A 310 14.66 16.99 -6.97
CA GLU A 310 15.76 16.44 -6.18
C GLU A 310 15.70 14.90 -6.08
N HIS A 311 14.53 14.34 -5.73
CA HIS A 311 14.38 12.90 -5.52
C HIS A 311 14.43 12.11 -6.82
N LEU A 312 13.82 12.62 -7.90
CA LEU A 312 13.94 11.99 -9.21
C LEU A 312 15.41 12.01 -9.67
N GLU A 313 16.16 13.09 -9.45
CA GLU A 313 17.58 13.10 -9.84
C GLU A 313 18.44 12.12 -9.01
N LYS A 314 18.12 11.95 -7.72
CA LYS A 314 18.73 10.90 -6.88
C LYS A 314 18.43 9.50 -7.43
N ILE A 315 17.16 9.22 -7.74
CA ILE A 315 16.74 7.92 -8.32
C ILE A 315 17.42 7.70 -9.67
N LYS A 316 17.43 8.70 -10.56
CA LYS A 316 18.12 8.66 -11.85
C LYS A 316 19.58 8.26 -11.69
N THR A 317 20.27 8.87 -10.72
CA THR A 317 21.68 8.58 -10.45
C THR A 317 21.87 7.13 -10.02
N LEU A 318 21.02 6.62 -9.12
CA LEU A 318 21.05 5.23 -8.67
C LEU A 318 20.71 4.24 -9.78
N SER A 319 19.65 4.50 -10.55
CA SER A 319 19.21 3.65 -11.66
C SER A 319 20.25 3.58 -12.78
N LEU A 320 20.85 4.71 -13.16
CA LEU A 320 21.91 4.74 -14.17
C LEU A 320 23.18 4.03 -13.68
N LYS A 321 23.51 4.14 -12.39
CA LYS A 321 24.63 3.40 -11.80
C LYS A 321 24.36 1.88 -11.86
N ASN A 322 23.16 1.43 -11.49
CA ASN A 322 22.78 0.02 -11.54
C ASN A 322 22.74 -0.53 -12.99
N ILE A 323 22.31 0.27 -13.97
CA ILE A 323 22.35 -0.11 -15.40
C ILE A 323 23.80 -0.32 -15.84
N ASN A 324 24.71 0.60 -15.48
CA ASN A 324 26.12 0.47 -15.82
C ASN A 324 26.77 -0.75 -15.14
N GLU A 325 26.45 -1.01 -13.87
CA GLU A 325 26.91 -2.20 -13.14
C GLU A 325 26.38 -3.51 -13.76
N ASN A 326 25.10 -3.55 -14.16
CA ASN A 326 24.52 -4.72 -14.83
C ASN A 326 25.16 -4.97 -16.21
N LEU A 327 25.40 -3.90 -17.00
CA LEU A 327 26.10 -4.00 -18.28
C LEU A 327 27.54 -4.51 -18.10
N GLU A 328 28.27 -4.04 -17.08
CA GLU A 328 29.61 -4.55 -16.78
C GLU A 328 29.59 -6.02 -16.34
N THR A 329 28.56 -6.44 -15.60
CA THR A 329 28.42 -7.82 -15.13
C THR A 329 28.10 -8.78 -16.28
N ASP A 330 27.22 -8.37 -17.19
CA ASP A 330 26.89 -9.15 -18.40
C ASP A 330 28.05 -9.18 -19.39
N PHE A 331 28.81 -8.08 -19.51
CA PHE A 331 30.02 -8.05 -20.32
C PHE A 331 31.11 -8.98 -19.76
N LYS A 332 31.29 -9.01 -18.43
CA LYS A 332 32.21 -9.95 -17.77
C LYS A 332 31.79 -11.40 -17.98
N LYS A 333 30.51 -11.74 -17.84
CA LYS A 333 29.98 -13.09 -18.12
C LYS A 333 30.22 -13.53 -19.56
N HIS A 334 30.09 -12.61 -20.53
CA HIS A 334 30.38 -12.89 -21.93
C HIS A 334 31.88 -13.09 -22.21
N ILE A 335 32.77 -12.44 -21.47
CA ILE A 335 34.22 -12.66 -21.57
C ILE A 335 34.64 -13.99 -20.95
N THR A 336 34.04 -14.43 -19.84
CA THR A 336 34.39 -15.72 -19.20
C THR A 336 33.83 -16.95 -19.91
N GLN A 337 32.97 -16.78 -20.91
CA GLN A 337 32.39 -17.86 -21.72
C GLN A 337 33.07 -18.02 -23.10
N GLN A 338 34.11 -17.23 -23.39
CA GLN A 338 35.04 -17.43 -24.51
C GLN A 338 36.37 -17.98 -24.00
#